data_AF-A0AB34K5P4-F1
#
_entry.id   AF-A0AB34K5P4-F1
#
_cell.length_a   1.000
_cell.length_b   1.000
_cell.length_c   1.000
_cell.angle_alpha   90.00
_cell.angle_beta   90.00
_cell.angle_gamma   90.00
#
_symmetry.space_group_name_H-M   'P 1'
#
loop_
_entity.id
_entity.type
_entity.pdbx_description
1 polymer ?
#
loop_
_entity_poly.entity_id
_entity_poly.type
_entity_poly.pdbx_seq_one_letter_code
_entity_poly.pdbx_strand_id
1 'polypeptide(L)'
;MPKRKGEGHPIDESGVLAAAKEGNWPLFGKTLTSASYLTFDDFNELPPGRTFGVVHQICYHGNLSALQQLLSRHPRVDLKLLTKTGQTPLQVAVAEGSSNEFLEFLRERVTLQTHQELVSAARDGEWPHFESLLNEPGITVDVLNTVPPGRTWGVIHQVSYWGDTAMLEKLITAHPNLNLVLETNEDASQVPTDIAIGRGNTAYAKFLQEAIAKKAPSSATSKVEAPSSAMKMPVSAEGKLCNICYMEDHEAGTMGVACDNDHFICQECFSQWVASETDIEANPQKIFENGGRVTCVCKMSSNCTSNAFANKLIAMVVPDELYERYLKARDYVVGKDAVAGALAKVKQSGGISGVEQEQIRNLYKKADGTYSAYMCGQCKFGPIDHGWCNDLSCHHGEGKGQTGQISNACPKCKWFAAQLGCWPRWDGEFREGGGSSSAPPPVNSLSIAQLKHELKSRGYPTGGTKDVLMARLQQIYNQTYGATSKQSY
;
A
#
# COMPACT_ATOMS: atom_id res chain seq x y z
N MET A 1 43.06 14.74 -5.19
CA MET A 1 44.37 15.07 -5.80
C MET A 1 44.13 15.76 -7.13
N PRO A 2 44.82 16.87 -7.46
CA PRO A 2 44.63 17.51 -8.76
C PRO A 2 45.24 16.62 -9.87
N LYS A 3 44.42 16.23 -10.87
CA LYS A 3 44.81 15.38 -12.01
C LYS A 3 45.95 16.05 -12.80
N ARG A 4 46.99 15.28 -13.16
CA ARG A 4 48.14 15.77 -13.94
C ARG A 4 47.69 16.10 -15.37
N LYS A 5 48.11 17.26 -15.90
CA LYS A 5 47.88 17.63 -17.31
C LYS A 5 48.54 16.58 -18.22
N GLY A 6 47.74 15.74 -18.85
CA GLY A 6 48.19 14.74 -19.85
C GLY A 6 47.65 13.32 -19.65
N GLU A 7 47.05 13.00 -18.50
CA GLU A 7 46.40 11.71 -18.28
C GLU A 7 45.00 11.72 -18.92
N GLY A 8 44.65 10.64 -19.62
CA GLY A 8 43.36 10.49 -20.28
C GLY A 8 42.24 10.42 -19.24
N HIS A 9 41.00 10.65 -19.66
CA HIS A 9 39.87 10.47 -18.75
C HIS A 9 39.81 8.98 -18.33
N PRO A 10 39.65 8.63 -17.04
CA PRO A 10 39.67 7.22 -16.60
C PRO A 10 38.71 6.31 -17.38
N ILE A 11 37.53 6.84 -17.73
CA ILE A 11 36.57 6.15 -18.60
C ILE A 11 37.07 5.85 -20.02
N ASP A 12 37.84 6.74 -20.64
CA ASP A 12 38.45 6.47 -21.95
C ASP A 12 39.54 5.41 -21.81
N GLU A 13 40.39 5.50 -20.78
CA GLU A 13 41.50 4.56 -20.54
C GLU A 13 41.04 3.14 -20.21
N SER A 14 39.92 3.02 -19.48
CA SER A 14 39.29 1.73 -19.17
C SER A 14 38.72 0.99 -20.38
N GLY A 15 38.51 1.68 -21.51
CA GLY A 15 37.83 1.14 -22.70
C GLY A 15 36.30 1.00 -22.55
N VAL A 16 35.72 1.32 -21.39
CA VAL A 16 34.27 1.17 -21.12
C VAL A 16 33.45 2.04 -22.06
N LEU A 17 33.83 3.31 -22.25
CA LEU A 17 33.13 4.21 -23.18
C LEU A 17 33.30 3.81 -24.64
N ALA A 18 34.47 3.31 -25.03
CA ALA A 18 34.70 2.83 -26.38
C ALA A 18 33.78 1.63 -26.69
N ALA A 19 33.71 0.66 -25.79
CA ALA A 19 32.82 -0.49 -25.92
C ALA A 19 31.34 -0.10 -25.97
N ALA A 20 30.90 0.86 -25.13
CA ALA A 20 29.53 1.37 -25.15
C ALA A 20 29.20 2.10 -26.46
N LYS A 21 30.13 2.93 -26.96
CA LYS A 21 29.98 3.67 -28.21
C LYS A 21 29.82 2.73 -29.42
N GLU A 22 30.62 1.67 -29.46
CA GLU A 22 30.59 0.67 -30.54
C GLU A 22 29.42 -0.32 -30.42
N GLY A 23 28.65 -0.26 -29.33
CA GLY A 23 27.59 -1.22 -29.05
C GLY A 23 28.11 -2.64 -28.76
N ASN A 24 29.38 -2.78 -28.37
CA ASN A 24 29.98 -4.07 -28.04
C ASN A 24 29.68 -4.43 -26.57
N TRP A 25 28.46 -4.86 -26.30
CA TRP A 25 27.96 -5.13 -24.94
C TRP A 25 28.72 -6.23 -24.17
N PRO A 26 29.18 -7.33 -24.81
CA PRO A 26 30.03 -8.29 -24.12
C PRO A 26 31.36 -7.67 -23.65
N LEU A 27 32.00 -6.85 -24.50
CA LEU A 27 33.21 -6.13 -24.11
C LEU A 27 32.92 -5.05 -23.06
N PHE A 28 31.79 -4.35 -23.16
CA PHE A 28 31.33 -3.38 -22.17
C PHE A 28 31.20 -4.02 -20.78
N GLY A 29 30.49 -5.14 -20.67
CA GLY A 29 30.33 -5.84 -19.38
C GLY A 29 31.67 -6.33 -18.81
N LYS A 30 32.56 -6.83 -19.67
CA LYS A 30 33.92 -7.25 -19.29
C LYS A 30 34.76 -6.07 -18.80
N THR A 31 34.82 -4.99 -19.56
CA THR A 31 35.61 -3.79 -19.23
C THR A 31 35.09 -3.10 -17.98
N LEU A 32 33.77 -2.97 -17.84
CA LEU A 32 33.11 -2.44 -16.64
C LEU A 32 33.43 -3.29 -15.40
N THR A 33 33.51 -4.62 -15.56
CA THR A 33 33.90 -5.53 -14.46
C THR A 33 35.37 -5.41 -14.10
N SER A 34 36.27 -5.32 -15.08
CA SER A 34 37.71 -5.21 -14.84
C SER A 34 38.14 -3.83 -14.33
N ALA A 35 37.36 -2.78 -14.63
CA ALA A 35 37.64 -1.41 -14.24
C ALA A 35 37.09 -1.08 -12.85
N SER A 36 37.39 -1.93 -11.85
CA SER A 36 36.90 -1.78 -10.48
C SER A 36 37.38 -0.50 -9.77
N TYR A 37 38.40 0.17 -10.32
CA TYR A 37 38.90 1.45 -9.83
C TYR A 37 38.02 2.64 -10.25
N LEU A 38 37.12 2.47 -11.22
CA LEU A 38 36.20 3.53 -11.63
C LEU A 38 35.14 3.75 -10.56
N THR A 39 34.86 5.02 -10.31
CA THR A 39 33.84 5.48 -9.39
C THR A 39 32.65 6.06 -10.16
N PHE A 40 31.53 6.29 -9.48
CA PHE A 40 30.37 6.95 -10.12
C PHE A 40 30.71 8.38 -10.60
N ASP A 41 31.65 9.09 -9.95
CA ASP A 41 32.12 10.42 -10.37
C ASP A 41 32.70 10.36 -11.78
N ASP A 42 33.46 9.31 -12.11
CA ASP A 42 34.02 9.13 -13.45
C ASP A 42 32.90 8.99 -14.50
N PHE A 43 31.77 8.36 -14.17
CA PHE A 43 30.61 8.21 -15.06
C PHE A 43 29.74 9.46 -15.16
N ASN A 44 29.82 10.35 -14.17
CA ASN A 44 29.06 11.59 -14.09
C ASN A 44 29.80 12.78 -14.73
N GLU A 45 30.98 12.56 -15.29
CA GLU A 45 31.73 13.53 -16.08
C GLU A 45 31.65 13.20 -17.57
N LEU A 46 31.52 14.23 -18.41
CA LEU A 46 31.73 14.08 -19.85
C LEU A 46 33.24 14.11 -20.15
N PRO A 47 33.82 13.08 -20.78
CA PRO A 47 35.23 13.12 -21.10
C PRO A 47 35.59 14.27 -22.04
N PRO A 48 36.78 14.87 -21.91
CA PRO A 48 37.22 15.98 -22.76
C PRO A 48 37.05 15.67 -24.25
N GLY A 49 36.50 16.62 -25.00
CA GLY A 49 36.27 16.44 -26.45
C GLY A 49 35.09 15.54 -26.83
N ARG A 50 34.40 14.87 -25.89
CA ARG A 50 33.21 14.04 -26.19
C ARG A 50 31.90 14.80 -26.02
N THR A 51 30.89 14.48 -26.83
CA THR A 51 29.51 14.99 -26.66
C THR A 51 28.71 14.13 -25.68
N PHE A 52 28.99 12.82 -25.66
CA PHE A 52 28.27 11.80 -24.92
C PHE A 52 29.18 11.12 -23.90
N GLY A 53 28.66 10.95 -22.68
CA GLY A 53 29.20 10.05 -21.66
C GLY A 53 28.72 8.60 -21.84
N VAL A 54 29.08 7.71 -20.92
CA VAL A 54 28.72 6.28 -21.02
C VAL A 54 27.21 6.07 -21.00
N VAL A 55 26.50 6.72 -20.07
CA VAL A 55 25.03 6.60 -19.95
C VAL A 55 24.31 7.02 -21.24
N HIS A 56 24.81 8.06 -21.90
CA HIS A 56 24.28 8.53 -23.18
C HIS A 56 24.48 7.51 -24.29
N GLN A 57 25.65 6.86 -24.37
CA GLN A 57 25.89 5.80 -25.36
C GLN A 57 24.95 4.61 -25.14
N ILE A 58 24.75 4.20 -23.88
CA ILE A 58 23.81 3.11 -23.56
C ILE A 58 22.39 3.48 -23.98
N CYS A 59 21.97 4.72 -23.71
CA CYS A 59 20.66 5.24 -24.09
C CYS A 59 20.50 5.39 -25.62
N TYR A 60 21.55 5.82 -26.31
CA TYR A 60 21.59 5.92 -27.76
C TYR A 60 21.29 4.57 -28.43
N HIS A 61 21.87 3.49 -27.89
CA HIS A 61 21.64 2.14 -28.38
C HIS A 61 20.43 1.44 -27.76
N GLY A 62 19.75 2.04 -26.78
CA GLY A 62 18.61 1.45 -26.07
C GLY A 62 18.90 0.11 -25.38
N ASN A 63 20.14 -0.12 -24.92
CA ASN A 63 20.52 -1.43 -24.37
C ASN A 63 20.17 -1.56 -22.87
N LEU A 64 19.05 -2.23 -22.58
CA LEU A 64 18.55 -2.41 -21.21
C LEU A 64 19.51 -3.18 -20.30
N SER A 65 20.11 -4.27 -20.79
CA SER A 65 21.03 -5.08 -20.01
C SER A 65 22.29 -4.30 -19.60
N ALA A 66 22.83 -3.49 -20.51
CA ALA A 66 23.98 -2.64 -20.22
C ALA A 66 23.65 -1.56 -19.19
N LEU A 67 22.46 -0.95 -19.27
CA LEU A 67 22.01 0.03 -18.27
C LEU A 67 21.84 -0.61 -16.89
N GLN A 68 21.23 -1.80 -16.81
CA GLN A 68 21.10 -2.55 -15.57
C GLN A 68 22.47 -2.94 -14.98
N GLN A 69 23.40 -3.40 -15.81
CA GLN A 69 24.76 -3.72 -15.40
C GLN A 69 25.51 -2.49 -14.87
N LEU A 70 25.37 -1.33 -15.52
CA LEU A 70 25.95 -0.08 -15.04
C LEU A 70 25.38 0.32 -13.67
N LEU A 71 24.06 0.35 -13.52
CA LEU A 71 23.39 0.82 -12.31
C LEU A 71 23.53 -0.14 -11.12
N SER A 72 23.65 -1.45 -11.37
CA SER A 72 23.92 -2.43 -10.29
C SER A 72 25.30 -2.25 -9.67
N ARG A 73 26.30 -1.82 -10.45
CA ARG A 73 27.67 -1.56 -9.96
C ARG A 73 27.83 -0.14 -9.45
N HIS A 74 27.25 0.81 -10.16
CA HIS A 74 27.35 2.24 -9.88
C HIS A 74 25.94 2.82 -9.77
N PRO A 75 25.23 2.60 -8.65
CA PRO A 75 23.83 3.05 -8.48
C PRO A 75 23.66 4.58 -8.45
N ARG A 76 24.77 5.32 -8.30
CA ARG A 76 24.83 6.78 -8.23
C ARG A 76 25.20 7.45 -9.56
N VAL A 77 25.20 6.71 -10.66
CA VAL A 77 25.38 7.31 -12.00
C VAL A 77 24.22 8.25 -12.28
N ASP A 78 24.51 9.49 -12.64
CA ASP A 78 23.55 10.55 -12.92
C ASP A 78 22.81 10.27 -14.24
N LEU A 79 21.52 9.94 -14.14
CA LEU A 79 20.64 9.70 -15.29
C LEU A 79 20.05 10.99 -15.87
N LYS A 80 20.39 12.16 -15.32
CA LYS A 80 20.07 13.50 -15.82
C LYS A 80 21.30 14.22 -16.40
N LEU A 81 22.47 13.59 -16.39
CA LEU A 81 23.72 14.15 -16.94
C LEU A 81 23.45 14.69 -18.35
N LEU A 82 23.73 15.97 -18.58
CA LEU A 82 23.47 16.59 -19.88
C LEU A 82 24.60 16.28 -20.88
N THR A 83 24.26 16.06 -22.15
CA THR A 83 25.23 16.10 -23.25
C THR A 83 25.78 17.52 -23.43
N LYS A 84 26.83 17.68 -24.26
CA LYS A 84 27.29 19.02 -24.67
C LYS A 84 26.22 19.86 -25.40
N THR A 85 25.20 19.21 -25.97
CA THR A 85 24.07 19.86 -26.64
C THR A 85 22.89 20.09 -25.70
N GLY A 86 23.01 19.75 -24.41
CA GLY A 86 21.98 19.96 -23.41
C GLY A 86 20.87 18.90 -23.38
N GLN A 87 21.12 17.71 -23.95
CA GLN A 87 20.15 16.62 -23.95
C GLN A 87 20.35 15.70 -22.74
N THR A 88 19.27 15.23 -22.13
CA THR A 88 19.34 14.18 -21.10
C THR A 88 19.47 12.79 -21.74
N PRO A 89 19.93 11.77 -20.99
CA PRO A 89 19.97 10.38 -21.48
C PRO A 89 18.58 9.88 -21.91
N LEU A 90 17.51 10.28 -21.21
CA LEU A 90 16.14 9.96 -21.59
C LEU A 90 15.75 10.59 -22.93
N GLN A 91 16.12 11.84 -23.19
CA GLN A 91 15.87 12.49 -24.48
C GLN A 91 16.64 11.81 -25.61
N VAL A 92 17.88 11.39 -25.37
CA VAL A 92 18.67 10.60 -26.34
C VAL A 92 17.96 9.28 -26.65
N ALA A 93 17.53 8.53 -25.62
CA ALA A 93 16.84 7.25 -25.82
C ALA A 93 15.54 7.39 -26.62
N VAL A 94 14.75 8.45 -26.35
CA VAL A 94 13.52 8.74 -27.08
C VAL A 94 13.82 9.11 -28.54
N ALA A 95 14.82 9.96 -28.78
CA ALA A 95 15.18 10.41 -30.12
C ALA A 95 15.65 9.26 -31.02
N GLU A 96 16.35 8.28 -30.45
CA GLU A 96 16.85 7.10 -31.17
C GLU A 96 15.83 5.96 -31.26
N GLY A 97 14.61 6.13 -30.74
CA GLY A 97 13.55 5.13 -30.85
C GLY A 97 13.79 3.87 -30.02
N SER A 98 14.36 4.01 -28.82
CA SER A 98 14.53 2.90 -27.88
C SER A 98 13.20 2.22 -27.54
N SER A 99 13.25 0.95 -27.13
CA SER A 99 12.05 0.17 -26.79
C SER A 99 11.28 0.76 -25.60
N ASN A 100 9.97 0.53 -25.55
CA ASN A 100 9.14 0.98 -24.42
C ASN A 100 9.65 0.43 -23.09
N GLU A 101 10.06 -0.85 -23.04
CA GLU A 101 10.63 -1.46 -21.84
C GLU A 101 11.88 -0.71 -21.35
N PHE A 102 12.76 -0.31 -22.27
CA PHE A 102 13.95 0.49 -21.93
C PHE A 102 13.55 1.87 -21.38
N LEU A 103 12.61 2.54 -22.06
CA LEU A 103 12.15 3.88 -21.67
C LEU A 103 11.42 3.87 -20.32
N GLU A 104 10.60 2.86 -20.05
CA GLU A 104 9.92 2.68 -18.77
C GLU A 104 10.92 2.45 -17.65
N PHE A 105 11.88 1.53 -17.84
CA PHE A 105 12.93 1.29 -16.86
C PHE A 105 13.77 2.54 -16.59
N LEU A 106 14.16 3.28 -17.64
CA LEU A 106 14.93 4.52 -17.48
C LEU A 106 14.13 5.59 -16.73
N ARG A 107 12.84 5.77 -17.06
CA ARG A 107 11.96 6.72 -16.36
C ARG A 107 11.81 6.37 -14.88
N GLU A 108 11.59 5.10 -14.57
CA GLU A 108 11.50 4.62 -13.19
C GLU A 108 12.77 4.98 -12.39
N ARG A 109 13.95 4.74 -12.98
CA ARG A 109 15.23 5.05 -12.33
C ARG A 109 15.48 6.54 -12.18
N VAL A 110 15.10 7.35 -13.17
CA VAL A 110 15.17 8.82 -13.06
C VAL A 110 14.26 9.31 -11.94
N THR A 111 13.01 8.85 -11.88
CA THR A 111 12.07 9.19 -10.80
C THR A 111 12.61 8.81 -9.43
N LEU A 112 13.23 7.63 -9.31
CA LEU A 112 13.85 7.19 -8.06
C LEU A 112 15.00 8.12 -7.62
N GLN A 113 15.84 8.56 -8.55
CA GLN A 113 16.91 9.52 -8.26
C GLN A 113 16.34 10.88 -7.86
N THR A 114 15.36 11.41 -8.62
CA THR A 114 14.66 12.66 -8.25
C THR A 114 14.04 12.55 -6.86
N HIS A 115 13.44 11.41 -6.50
CA HIS A 115 12.86 11.22 -5.17
C HIS A 115 13.94 11.27 -4.07
N GLN A 116 15.10 10.65 -4.27
CA GLN A 116 16.22 10.73 -3.33
C GLN A 116 16.81 12.14 -3.22
N GLU A 117 16.91 12.87 -4.32
CA GLU A 117 17.33 14.27 -4.38
C GLU A 117 16.33 15.15 -3.61
N LEU A 118 15.04 14.96 -3.86
CA LEU A 118 13.96 15.70 -3.21
C LEU A 118 14.00 15.53 -1.68
N VAL A 119 14.19 14.30 -1.18
CA VAL A 119 14.37 14.05 0.26
C VAL A 119 15.64 14.71 0.79
N SER A 120 16.71 14.76 0.01
CA SER A 120 17.97 15.40 0.42
C SER A 120 17.85 16.92 0.48
N ALA A 121 17.24 17.53 -0.52
CA ALA A 121 16.95 18.96 -0.54
C ALA A 121 16.04 19.37 0.64
N ALA A 122 15.02 18.56 0.96
CA ALA A 122 14.17 18.79 2.13
C ALA A 122 14.95 18.63 3.45
N ARG A 123 15.80 17.61 3.57
CA ARG A 123 16.65 17.40 4.75
C ARG A 123 17.57 18.60 4.99
N ASP A 124 18.18 19.11 3.92
CA ASP A 124 19.17 20.18 3.99
C ASP A 124 18.53 21.59 4.00
N GLY A 125 17.20 21.67 3.87
CA GLY A 125 16.44 22.93 3.91
C GLY A 125 16.56 23.78 2.64
N GLU A 126 16.97 23.18 1.52
CA GLU A 126 17.16 23.85 0.23
C GLU A 126 15.82 24.04 -0.51
N TRP A 127 14.90 24.82 0.09
CA TRP A 127 13.52 24.94 -0.39
C TRP A 127 13.36 25.36 -1.87
N PRO A 128 14.17 26.29 -2.43
CA PRO A 128 14.08 26.61 -3.86
C PRO A 128 14.42 25.42 -4.78
N HIS A 129 15.43 24.62 -4.40
CA HIS A 129 15.80 23.43 -5.14
C HIS A 129 14.75 22.33 -4.97
N PHE A 130 14.25 22.13 -3.75
CA PHE A 130 13.15 21.23 -3.45
C PHE A 130 11.91 21.53 -4.30
N GLU A 131 11.50 22.80 -4.41
CA GLU A 131 10.36 23.22 -5.24
C GLU A 131 10.60 22.95 -6.72
N SER A 132 11.83 23.16 -7.22
CA SER A 132 12.18 22.81 -8.60
C SER A 132 12.00 21.31 -8.85
N LEU A 133 12.44 20.46 -7.93
CA LEU A 133 12.33 19.00 -8.03
C LEU A 133 10.88 18.51 -7.91
N LEU A 134 10.08 19.13 -7.03
CA LEU A 134 8.67 18.78 -6.82
C LEU A 134 7.83 18.94 -8.10
N ASN A 135 8.22 19.86 -8.98
CA ASN A 135 7.55 20.12 -10.25
C ASN A 135 8.03 19.22 -11.41
N GLU A 136 8.97 18.29 -11.16
CA GLU A 136 9.41 17.36 -12.22
C GLU A 136 8.29 16.36 -12.59
N PRO A 137 8.08 16.04 -13.89
CA PRO A 137 6.97 15.20 -14.36
C PRO A 137 6.89 13.78 -13.77
N GLY A 138 7.94 13.30 -13.11
CA GLY A 138 8.00 11.99 -12.46
C GLY A 138 7.61 11.98 -10.98
N ILE A 139 7.52 13.14 -10.33
CA ILE A 139 7.19 13.25 -8.91
C ILE A 139 5.67 13.31 -8.73
N THR A 140 5.07 12.15 -8.50
CA THR A 140 3.65 12.02 -8.17
C THR A 140 3.42 12.02 -6.67
N VAL A 141 2.17 12.21 -6.24
CA VAL A 141 1.80 12.07 -4.83
C VAL A 141 2.12 10.68 -4.27
N ASP A 142 2.05 9.63 -5.10
CA ASP A 142 2.40 8.27 -4.69
C ASP A 142 3.89 8.15 -4.36
N VAL A 143 4.75 8.81 -5.15
CA VAL A 143 6.19 8.89 -4.85
C VAL A 143 6.42 9.62 -3.52
N LEU A 144 5.77 10.78 -3.32
CA LEU A 144 5.88 11.54 -2.06
C LEU A 144 5.36 10.78 -0.83
N ASN A 145 4.44 9.84 -1.04
CA ASN A 145 3.86 8.98 -0.01
C ASN A 145 4.71 7.74 0.30
N THR A 146 5.94 7.67 -0.19
CA THR A 146 6.88 6.59 0.11
C THR A 146 8.16 7.12 0.73
N VAL A 147 8.89 6.23 1.41
CA VAL A 147 10.27 6.48 1.81
C VAL A 147 11.18 5.85 0.75
N PRO A 148 12.12 6.60 0.14
CA PRO A 148 13.01 6.03 -0.86
C PRO A 148 13.82 4.86 -0.29
N PRO A 149 14.11 3.81 -1.09
CA PRO A 149 15.00 2.72 -0.69
C PRO A 149 16.34 3.23 -0.15
N GLY A 150 16.80 2.64 0.96
CA GLY A 150 18.04 3.04 1.64
C GLY A 150 17.96 4.33 2.47
N ARG A 151 16.76 4.92 2.60
CA ARG A 151 16.47 6.03 3.53
C ARG A 151 15.52 5.54 4.61
N THR A 152 15.61 6.17 5.79
CA THR A 152 14.64 5.99 6.87
C THR A 152 13.48 6.98 6.75
N TRP A 153 13.72 8.17 6.19
CA TRP A 153 12.78 9.29 6.18
C TRP A 153 12.42 9.69 4.76
N GLY A 154 11.11 9.77 4.48
CA GLY A 154 10.53 10.39 3.27
C GLY A 154 10.36 11.91 3.38
N VAL A 155 9.78 12.53 2.34
CA VAL A 155 9.65 14.00 2.22
C VAL A 155 8.91 14.64 3.39
N ILE A 156 7.74 14.11 3.76
CA ILE A 156 6.89 14.70 4.81
C ILE A 156 7.56 14.70 6.18
N HIS A 157 8.42 13.72 6.46
CA HIS A 157 9.22 13.67 7.68
C HIS A 157 10.23 14.82 7.73
N GLN A 158 10.94 15.06 6.62
CA GLN A 158 11.94 16.15 6.53
C GLN A 158 11.28 17.52 6.68
N VAL A 159 10.13 17.75 6.04
CA VAL A 159 9.38 19.00 6.20
C VAL A 159 8.94 19.19 7.66
N SER A 160 8.53 18.10 8.33
CA SER A 160 8.11 18.13 9.73
C SER A 160 9.25 18.35 10.72
N TYR A 161 10.44 17.86 10.38
CA TYR A 161 11.66 18.11 11.13
C TYR A 161 12.02 19.60 11.18
N TRP A 162 11.87 20.30 10.06
CA TRP A 162 12.07 21.75 9.99
C TRP A 162 10.90 22.54 10.58
N GLY A 163 9.68 21.98 10.58
CA GLY A 163 8.49 22.65 11.07
C GLY A 163 8.01 23.77 10.13
N ASP A 164 8.31 23.68 8.84
CA ASP A 164 7.95 24.71 7.86
C ASP A 164 6.46 24.57 7.45
N THR A 165 5.61 25.33 8.12
CA THR A 165 4.16 25.33 7.87
C THR A 165 3.81 25.80 6.45
N ALA A 166 4.57 26.75 5.89
CA ALA A 166 4.31 27.26 4.55
C ALA A 166 4.61 26.19 3.49
N MET A 167 5.70 25.44 3.66
CA MET A 167 6.03 24.32 2.79
C MET A 167 5.00 23.18 2.91
N LEU A 168 4.57 22.85 4.13
CA LEU A 168 3.52 21.84 4.34
C LEU A 168 2.20 22.26 3.67
N GLU A 169 1.80 23.52 3.80
CA GLU A 169 0.60 24.05 3.15
C GLU A 169 0.70 23.92 1.63
N LYS A 170 1.82 24.34 1.03
CA LYS A 170 2.09 24.16 -0.41
C LYS A 170 1.97 22.70 -0.84
N LEU A 171 2.56 21.77 -0.10
CA LEU A 171 2.50 20.33 -0.40
C LEU A 171 1.08 19.77 -0.32
N ILE A 172 0.30 20.17 0.69
CA ILE A 172 -1.10 19.73 0.83
C ILE A 172 -1.97 20.31 -0.29
N THR A 173 -1.75 21.56 -0.67
CA THR A 173 -2.49 22.22 -1.75
C THR A 173 -2.17 21.60 -3.11
N ALA A 174 -0.89 21.36 -3.40
CA ALA A 174 -0.46 20.73 -4.65
C ALA A 174 -0.86 19.24 -4.70
N HIS A 175 -0.86 18.55 -3.56
CA HIS A 175 -1.13 17.13 -3.45
C HIS A 175 -2.16 16.82 -2.34
N PRO A 176 -3.47 16.94 -2.64
CA PRO A 176 -4.53 16.70 -1.65
C PRO A 176 -4.49 15.31 -1.00
N ASN A 177 -3.98 14.30 -1.71
CA ASN A 177 -3.86 12.92 -1.23
C ASN A 177 -2.50 12.61 -0.55
N LEU A 178 -1.70 13.63 -0.23
CA LEU A 178 -0.45 13.45 0.51
C LEU A 178 -0.72 12.79 1.87
N ASN A 179 0.01 11.72 2.16
CA ASN A 179 -0.04 10.94 3.39
C ASN A 179 0.68 11.70 4.51
N LEU A 180 -0.11 12.36 5.35
CA LEU A 180 0.38 13.15 6.48
C LEU A 180 0.74 12.30 7.70
N VAL A 181 0.49 10.99 7.63
CA VAL A 181 0.77 10.00 8.69
C VAL A 181 1.69 8.90 8.17
N LEU A 182 2.52 9.21 7.16
CA LEU A 182 3.55 8.29 6.67
C LEU A 182 4.44 7.87 7.84
N GLU A 183 4.73 6.58 7.95
CA GLU A 183 5.64 6.03 8.95
C GLU A 183 7.08 6.03 8.39
N THR A 184 8.08 6.33 9.23
CA THR A 184 9.50 6.18 8.87
C THR A 184 9.91 4.71 8.75
N ASN A 185 10.86 4.40 7.89
CA ASN A 185 11.46 3.07 7.75
C ASN A 185 12.57 2.80 8.78
N GLU A 186 12.31 3.03 10.06
CA GLU A 186 13.25 2.74 11.15
C GLU A 186 12.59 1.88 12.22
N ASP A 187 13.40 1.18 13.04
CA ASP A 187 12.91 0.25 14.07
C ASP A 187 11.96 0.92 15.06
N ALA A 188 12.12 2.23 15.25
CA ALA A 188 11.23 3.07 16.03
C ALA A 188 10.41 4.00 15.11
N SER A 189 9.56 3.40 14.27
CA SER A 189 8.67 4.13 13.35
C SER A 189 8.03 5.36 14.00
N GLN A 190 8.31 6.53 13.43
CA GLN A 190 7.75 7.82 13.81
C GLN A 190 6.86 8.33 12.69
N VAL A 191 5.78 9.03 13.05
CA VAL A 191 5.01 9.80 12.07
C VAL A 191 5.47 11.27 12.05
N PRO A 192 5.19 12.02 10.98
CA PRO A 192 5.46 13.46 10.86
C PRO A 192 5.14 14.29 12.11
N THR A 193 4.03 14.02 12.78
CA THR A 193 3.61 14.71 14.00
C THR A 193 4.58 14.47 15.16
N ASP A 194 5.06 13.24 15.35
CA ASP A 194 6.00 12.89 16.43
C ASP A 194 7.34 13.59 16.21
N ILE A 195 7.82 13.63 14.97
CA ILE A 195 9.05 14.32 14.58
C ILE A 195 8.94 15.82 14.89
N ALA A 196 7.83 16.45 14.50
CA ALA A 196 7.59 17.87 14.76
C ALA A 196 7.55 18.17 16.28
N ILE A 197 6.84 17.35 17.07
CA ILE A 197 6.78 17.50 18.53
C ILE A 197 8.17 17.33 19.16
N GLY A 198 8.90 16.28 18.77
CA GLY A 198 10.25 16.00 19.28
C GLY A 198 11.25 17.12 18.99
N ARG A 199 11.02 17.90 17.93
CA ARG A 199 11.82 19.08 17.56
C ARG A 199 11.35 20.39 18.21
N GLY A 200 10.25 20.36 18.96
CA GLY A 200 9.65 21.55 19.57
C GLY A 200 8.81 22.38 18.62
N ASN A 201 8.50 21.88 17.42
CA ASN A 201 7.69 22.56 16.40
C ASN A 201 6.18 22.42 16.70
N THR A 202 5.75 22.85 17.88
CA THR A 202 4.39 22.61 18.41
C THR A 202 3.29 23.27 17.57
N ALA A 203 3.53 24.47 17.04
CA ALA A 203 2.58 25.15 16.14
C ALA A 203 2.40 24.39 14.81
N TYR A 204 3.51 23.91 14.23
CA TYR A 204 3.47 23.06 13.05
C TYR A 204 2.76 21.74 13.33
N ALA A 205 3.07 21.07 14.44
CA ALA A 205 2.43 19.81 14.82
C ALA A 205 0.91 19.96 14.96
N LYS A 206 0.46 21.07 15.57
CA LYS A 206 -0.97 21.40 15.66
C LYS A 206 -1.60 21.61 14.27
N PHE A 207 -0.95 22.39 13.41
CA PHE A 207 -1.43 22.61 12.04
C PHE A 207 -1.52 21.29 11.26
N LEU A 208 -0.51 20.42 11.39
CA LEU A 208 -0.48 19.10 10.78
C LEU A 208 -1.61 18.19 11.29
N GLN A 209 -1.88 18.17 12.60
CA GLN A 209 -3.00 17.44 13.20
C GLN A 209 -4.36 17.94 12.67
N GLU A 210 -4.53 19.26 12.54
CA GLU A 210 -5.73 19.85 11.95
C GLU A 210 -5.89 19.45 10.48
N ALA A 211 -4.80 19.41 9.71
CA ALA A 211 -4.81 18.96 8.33
C ALA A 211 -5.16 17.46 8.20
N ILE A 212 -4.65 16.62 9.09
CA ILE A 212 -5.01 15.20 9.18
C ILE A 212 -6.50 15.04 9.48
N ALA A 213 -7.01 15.76 10.49
CA ALA A 213 -8.42 15.70 10.87
C ALA A 213 -9.36 16.13 9.73
N LYS A 214 -8.96 17.13 8.92
CA LYS A 214 -9.70 17.57 7.73
C LYS A 214 -9.69 16.55 6.58
N LYS A 215 -8.62 15.75 6.45
CA LYS A 215 -8.48 14.72 5.40
C LYS A 215 -9.14 13.39 5.76
N ALA A 216 -9.42 13.13 7.04
CA ALA A 216 -10.14 11.94 7.43
C ALA A 216 -11.54 11.96 6.78
N PRO A 217 -11.89 10.99 5.91
CA PRO A 217 -13.28 10.83 5.51
C PRO A 217 -14.10 10.63 6.77
N SER A 218 -15.29 11.22 6.83
CA SER A 218 -16.30 10.93 7.85
C SER A 218 -16.85 9.51 7.64
N SER A 219 -15.99 8.50 7.74
CA SER A 219 -16.34 7.10 7.85
C SER A 219 -15.58 6.53 9.03
N ALA A 220 -16.29 6.32 10.13
CA ALA A 220 -15.88 5.36 11.14
C ALA A 220 -15.57 4.01 10.42
N THR A 221 -14.53 3.26 10.73
CA THR A 221 -14.16 2.79 12.07
C THR A 221 -12.73 2.22 12.11
N SER A 222 -11.81 2.91 12.77
CA SER A 222 -11.03 2.26 13.84
C SER A 222 -11.59 2.85 15.13
N LYS A 223 -12.15 2.01 16.02
CA LYS A 223 -12.63 2.47 17.34
C LYS A 223 -11.48 2.54 18.37
N VAL A 224 -10.26 2.22 17.96
CA VAL A 224 -9.11 2.13 18.86
C VAL A 224 -8.17 3.28 18.59
N GLU A 225 -8.05 4.15 19.58
CA GLU A 225 -7.09 5.25 19.60
C GLU A 225 -5.65 4.72 19.54
N ALA A 226 -4.81 5.42 18.76
CA ALA A 226 -3.41 5.09 18.57
C ALA A 226 -2.66 5.04 19.92
N PRO A 227 -1.57 4.25 20.04
CA PRO A 227 -0.78 4.20 21.27
C PRO A 227 -0.36 5.60 21.75
N SER A 228 -0.33 5.78 23.06
CA SER A 228 0.18 6.99 23.69
C SER A 228 1.61 7.28 23.24
N SER A 229 1.93 8.54 22.97
CA SER A 229 3.28 9.01 22.62
C SER A 229 4.27 8.99 23.79
N ALA A 230 3.81 8.68 25.01
CA ALA A 230 4.66 8.49 26.17
C ALA A 230 5.35 7.10 26.11
N MET A 231 6.69 7.09 26.04
CA MET A 231 7.48 5.86 26.01
C MET A 231 7.39 5.11 27.35
N LYS A 232 6.53 4.08 27.40
CA LYS A 232 6.42 3.19 28.55
C LYS A 232 7.44 2.07 28.48
N MET A 233 8.05 1.77 29.63
CA MET A 233 8.96 0.65 29.81
C MET A 233 8.26 -0.52 30.50
N PRO A 234 8.75 -1.77 30.31
CA PRO A 234 8.33 -2.89 31.12
C PRO A 234 8.54 -2.58 32.61
N VAL A 235 7.58 -2.96 33.44
CA VAL A 235 7.62 -2.72 34.90
C VAL A 235 7.81 -4.04 35.64
N SER A 236 8.47 -3.98 36.80
CA SER A 236 8.61 -5.15 37.68
C SER A 236 7.23 -5.63 38.15
N ALA A 237 7.06 -6.94 38.23
CA ALA A 237 5.86 -7.57 38.76
C ALA A 237 5.78 -7.53 40.29
N GLU A 238 6.86 -7.14 40.98
CA GLU A 238 6.93 -7.13 42.45
C GLU A 238 5.87 -6.19 43.06
N GLY A 239 4.97 -6.76 43.86
CA GLY A 239 3.88 -6.02 44.52
C GLY A 239 2.78 -5.54 43.55
N LYS A 240 2.64 -6.16 42.37
CA LYS A 240 1.62 -5.81 41.37
C LYS A 240 0.68 -6.99 41.08
N LEU A 241 -0.62 -6.77 41.22
CA LEU A 241 -1.65 -7.73 40.84
C LEU A 241 -1.81 -7.78 39.30
N CYS A 242 -1.59 -8.95 38.70
CA CYS A 242 -1.83 -9.16 37.28
C CYS A 242 -3.33 -9.26 36.97
N ASN A 243 -3.81 -8.51 35.99
CA ASN A 243 -5.24 -8.47 35.60
C ASN A 243 -5.71 -9.69 34.78
N ILE A 244 -4.85 -10.70 34.59
CA ILE A 244 -5.21 -11.95 33.91
C ILE A 244 -5.09 -13.15 34.86
N CYS A 245 -3.92 -13.37 35.47
CA CYS A 245 -3.74 -14.50 36.39
C CYS A 245 -4.14 -14.19 37.85
N TYR A 246 -4.38 -12.92 38.20
CA TYR A 246 -4.73 -12.47 39.56
C TYR A 246 -3.71 -12.86 40.63
N MET A 247 -2.44 -13.06 40.23
CA MET A 247 -1.33 -13.27 41.16
C MET A 247 -0.64 -11.94 41.47
N GLU A 248 -0.24 -11.75 42.73
CA GLU A 248 0.62 -10.65 43.18
C GLU A 248 2.08 -11.11 43.32
N ASP A 249 2.27 -12.38 43.67
CA ASP A 249 3.58 -13.01 43.84
C ASP A 249 4.02 -13.68 42.53
N HIS A 250 4.92 -13.00 41.81
CA HIS A 250 5.62 -13.56 40.66
C HIS A 250 7.09 -13.84 41.03
N GLU A 251 7.76 -14.72 40.29
CA GLU A 251 9.19 -14.99 40.52
C GLU A 251 10.02 -13.70 40.44
N ALA A 252 11.06 -13.60 41.28
CA ALA A 252 11.92 -12.42 41.34
C ALA A 252 12.55 -12.14 39.96
N GLY A 253 12.35 -10.92 39.45
CA GLY A 253 12.78 -10.52 38.11
C GLY A 253 11.72 -10.68 37.02
N THR A 254 10.51 -11.17 37.34
CA THR A 254 9.39 -11.18 36.40
C THR A 254 9.00 -9.75 36.03
N MET A 255 8.92 -9.48 34.73
CA MET A 255 8.51 -8.21 34.18
C MET A 255 7.06 -8.27 33.68
N GLY A 256 6.46 -7.12 33.39
CA GLY A 256 5.17 -7.04 32.75
C GLY A 256 4.93 -5.66 32.14
N VAL A 257 3.69 -5.44 31.71
CA VAL A 257 3.26 -4.18 31.11
C VAL A 257 2.14 -3.56 31.92
N ALA A 258 2.07 -2.23 31.91
CA ALA A 258 0.95 -1.48 32.47
C ALA A 258 0.35 -0.55 31.41
N CYS A 259 -0.97 -0.55 31.28
CA CYS A 259 -1.66 0.38 30.37
C CYS A 259 -1.71 1.81 30.95
N ASP A 260 -2.32 2.76 30.24
CA ASP A 260 -2.46 4.17 30.67
C ASP A 260 -3.31 4.38 31.92
N ASN A 261 -4.12 3.40 32.28
CA ASN A 261 -4.90 3.39 33.51
C ASN A 261 -4.25 2.47 34.58
N ASP A 262 -2.95 2.18 34.45
CA ASP A 262 -2.14 1.38 35.39
C ASP A 262 -2.59 -0.08 35.62
N HIS A 263 -3.41 -0.63 34.71
CA HIS A 263 -3.72 -2.07 34.74
C HIS A 263 -2.48 -2.88 34.34
N PHE A 264 -1.93 -3.61 35.31
CA PHE A 264 -0.75 -4.44 35.14
C PHE A 264 -1.09 -5.82 34.57
N ILE A 265 -0.26 -6.31 33.65
CA ILE A 265 -0.31 -7.66 33.08
C ILE A 265 1.13 -8.21 33.09
N CYS A 266 1.37 -9.35 33.75
CA CYS A 266 2.69 -9.98 33.76
C CYS A 266 3.07 -10.49 32.36
N GLN A 267 4.38 -10.64 32.10
CA GLN A 267 4.93 -10.97 30.79
C GLN A 267 4.30 -12.22 30.15
N GLU A 268 4.11 -13.28 30.93
CA GLU A 268 3.53 -14.53 30.45
C GLU A 268 2.07 -14.34 29.99
N CYS A 269 1.24 -13.74 30.85
CA CYS A 269 -0.15 -13.44 30.51
C CYS A 269 -0.26 -12.44 29.37
N PHE A 270 0.64 -11.46 29.28
CA PHE A 270 0.66 -10.50 28.19
C PHE A 270 0.99 -11.16 26.86
N SER A 271 1.95 -12.10 26.85
CA SER A 271 2.29 -12.88 25.66
C SER A 271 1.10 -13.72 25.18
N GLN A 272 0.41 -14.41 26.10
CA GLN A 272 -0.80 -15.16 25.75
C GLN A 272 -1.92 -14.25 25.22
N TRP A 273 -2.09 -13.08 25.82
CA TRP A 273 -3.05 -12.08 25.36
C TRP A 273 -2.72 -11.59 23.95
N VAL A 274 -1.48 -11.18 23.69
CA VAL A 274 -1.00 -10.77 22.35
C VAL A 274 -1.23 -11.89 21.34
N ALA A 275 -0.96 -13.15 21.68
CA ALA A 275 -1.21 -14.29 20.80
C ALA A 275 -2.69 -14.42 20.41
N SER A 276 -3.61 -14.26 21.37
CA SER A 276 -5.05 -14.31 21.12
C SER A 276 -5.56 -13.11 20.30
N GLU A 277 -5.02 -11.91 20.54
CA GLU A 277 -5.40 -10.68 19.85
C GLU A 277 -4.83 -10.57 18.44
N THR A 278 -3.90 -11.45 18.06
CA THR A 278 -3.19 -11.42 16.78
C THR A 278 -3.38 -12.68 15.95
N ASP A 279 -4.25 -13.60 16.40
CA ASP A 279 -4.62 -14.80 15.66
C ASP A 279 -5.58 -14.47 14.51
N ILE A 280 -5.01 -14.27 13.32
CA ILE A 280 -5.74 -13.93 12.08
C ILE A 280 -6.72 -15.04 11.69
N GLU A 281 -6.39 -16.30 11.97
CA GLU A 281 -7.22 -17.44 11.58
C GLU A 281 -8.41 -17.58 12.54
N ALA A 282 -8.19 -17.43 13.84
CA ALA A 282 -9.23 -17.56 14.84
C ALA A 282 -10.14 -16.32 14.94
N ASN A 283 -9.57 -15.11 14.91
CA ASN A 283 -10.28 -13.86 15.25
C ASN A 283 -10.08 -12.71 14.23
N PRO A 284 -10.29 -12.92 12.92
CA PRO A 284 -10.03 -11.89 11.91
C PRO A 284 -10.88 -10.61 12.08
N GLN A 285 -12.11 -10.74 12.57
CA GLN A 285 -12.99 -9.58 12.83
C GLN A 285 -12.44 -8.69 13.93
N LYS A 286 -12.05 -9.28 15.06
CA LYS A 286 -11.53 -8.55 16.22
C LYS A 286 -10.23 -7.81 15.87
N ILE A 287 -9.36 -8.47 15.10
CA ILE A 287 -8.13 -7.87 14.60
C ILE A 287 -8.45 -6.65 13.72
N PHE A 288 -9.41 -6.76 12.81
CA PHE A 288 -9.81 -5.66 11.95
C PHE A 288 -10.43 -4.49 12.75
N GLU A 289 -11.35 -4.78 13.66
CA GLU A 289 -12.00 -3.78 14.54
C GLU A 289 -10.98 -3.01 15.41
N ASN A 290 -9.92 -3.70 15.83
CA ASN A 290 -8.85 -3.13 16.63
C ASN A 290 -7.71 -2.52 15.80
N GLY A 291 -7.83 -2.50 14.47
CA GLY A 291 -6.79 -1.97 13.58
C GLY A 291 -5.48 -2.77 13.60
N GLY A 292 -5.55 -4.05 13.97
CA GLY A 292 -4.39 -4.93 14.20
C GLY A 292 -3.62 -4.60 15.48
N ARG A 293 -4.17 -3.77 16.37
CA ARG A 293 -3.50 -3.31 17.60
C ARG A 293 -3.94 -4.12 18.81
N VAL A 294 -3.01 -4.33 19.75
CA VAL A 294 -3.29 -4.98 21.04
C VAL A 294 -3.71 -3.93 22.06
N THR A 295 -4.84 -4.15 22.72
CA THR A 295 -5.37 -3.24 23.75
C THR A 295 -5.35 -3.89 25.13
N CYS A 296 -5.59 -3.10 26.18
CA CYS A 296 -5.68 -3.61 27.55
C CYS A 296 -6.86 -4.60 27.68
N VAL A 297 -6.64 -5.75 28.34
CA VAL A 297 -7.70 -6.74 28.65
C VAL A 297 -8.87 -6.12 29.41
N CYS A 298 -8.59 -5.11 30.24
CA CYS A 298 -9.55 -4.37 31.05
C CYS A 298 -10.49 -3.47 30.23
N LYS A 299 -10.28 -3.30 28.91
CA LYS A 299 -11.24 -2.58 28.04
C LYS A 299 -12.61 -3.24 28.03
N MET A 300 -12.66 -4.58 28.10
CA MET A 300 -13.91 -5.33 28.04
C MET A 300 -14.57 -5.53 29.41
N SER A 301 -13.79 -5.55 30.50
CA SER A 301 -14.26 -5.92 31.83
C SER A 301 -14.42 -4.75 32.82
N SER A 302 -13.65 -3.67 32.65
CA SER A 302 -13.55 -2.58 33.64
C SER A 302 -13.58 -1.19 33.00
N ASN A 303 -14.09 -1.08 31.77
CA ASN A 303 -14.25 0.17 31.02
C ASN A 303 -12.94 0.99 30.93
N CYS A 304 -11.81 0.30 30.76
CA CYS A 304 -10.52 0.93 30.60
C CYS A 304 -10.49 1.79 29.33
N THR A 305 -10.06 3.05 29.46
CA THR A 305 -9.98 4.03 28.38
C THR A 305 -8.57 4.16 27.81
N SER A 306 -7.64 3.26 28.16
CA SER A 306 -6.25 3.38 27.74
C SER A 306 -6.11 3.28 26.22
N ASN A 307 -5.05 3.88 25.70
CA ASN A 307 -4.67 3.65 24.30
C ASN A 307 -4.24 2.19 24.07
N ALA A 308 -4.07 1.82 22.80
CA ALA A 308 -3.43 0.56 22.46
C ALA A 308 -1.99 0.51 22.97
N PHE A 309 -1.44 -0.69 23.19
CA PHE A 309 -0.03 -0.83 23.55
C PHE A 309 0.87 -0.45 22.37
N ALA A 310 1.96 0.26 22.65
CA ALA A 310 2.94 0.63 21.65
C ALA A 310 3.71 -0.60 21.15
N ASN A 311 4.04 -0.64 19.85
CA ASN A 311 4.76 -1.76 19.23
C ASN A 311 6.06 -2.08 19.97
N LYS A 312 6.80 -1.04 20.39
CA LYS A 312 8.06 -1.17 21.11
C LYS A 312 7.89 -1.86 22.46
N LEU A 313 6.82 -1.54 23.19
CA LEU A 313 6.52 -2.20 24.45
C LEU A 313 6.16 -3.67 24.24
N ILE A 314 5.45 -4.00 23.16
CA ILE A 314 5.15 -5.38 22.77
C ILE A 314 6.46 -6.12 22.45
N ALA A 315 7.29 -5.56 21.56
CA ALA A 315 8.57 -6.13 21.14
C ALA A 315 9.54 -6.39 22.31
N MET A 316 9.50 -5.57 23.36
CA MET A 316 10.37 -5.73 24.53
C MET A 316 9.94 -6.86 25.48
N VAL A 317 8.68 -7.30 25.42
CA VAL A 317 8.08 -8.18 26.43
C VAL A 317 7.73 -9.55 25.85
N VAL A 318 7.33 -9.61 24.58
CA VAL A 318 6.96 -10.87 23.93
C VAL A 318 8.13 -11.50 23.16
N PRO A 319 8.14 -12.82 22.93
CA PRO A 319 9.14 -13.46 22.07
C PRO A 319 9.08 -12.97 20.62
N ASP A 320 10.22 -12.99 19.92
CA ASP A 320 10.34 -12.51 18.52
C ASP A 320 9.32 -13.16 17.57
N GLU A 321 9.12 -14.48 17.66
CA GLU A 321 8.15 -15.21 16.83
C GLU A 321 6.72 -14.68 17.03
N LEU A 322 6.37 -14.32 18.27
CA LEU A 322 5.07 -13.75 18.58
C LEU A 322 4.96 -12.29 18.13
N TYR A 323 6.06 -11.53 18.18
CA TYR A 323 6.10 -10.18 17.64
C TYR A 323 5.94 -10.16 16.12
N GLU A 324 6.56 -11.09 15.39
CA GLU A 324 6.33 -11.25 13.94
C GLU A 324 4.87 -11.57 13.61
N ARG A 325 4.21 -12.41 14.41
CA ARG A 325 2.77 -12.68 14.27
C ARG A 325 1.93 -11.42 14.47
N TYR A 326 2.27 -10.61 15.46
CA TYR A 326 1.64 -9.31 15.68
C TYR A 326 1.81 -8.37 14.49
N LEU A 327 3.00 -8.27 13.91
CA LEU A 327 3.24 -7.46 12.71
C LEU A 327 2.41 -7.96 11.51
N LYS A 328 2.35 -9.27 11.27
CA LYS A 328 1.49 -9.87 10.24
C LYS A 328 0.02 -9.51 10.43
N ALA A 329 -0.48 -9.49 11.67
CA ALA A 329 -1.85 -9.10 11.97
C ALA A 329 -2.10 -7.60 11.67
N ARG A 330 -1.12 -6.73 11.88
CA ARG A 330 -1.19 -5.32 11.47
C ARG A 330 -1.20 -5.16 9.95
N ASP A 331 -0.26 -5.82 9.27
CA ASP A 331 -0.14 -5.77 7.82
C ASP A 331 -1.39 -6.31 7.13
N TYR A 332 -2.02 -7.34 7.71
CA TYR A 332 -3.30 -7.88 7.25
C TYR A 332 -4.41 -6.82 7.23
N VAL A 333 -4.50 -5.96 8.25
CA VAL A 333 -5.48 -4.87 8.28
C VAL A 333 -5.15 -3.78 7.28
N VAL A 334 -3.88 -3.34 7.23
CA VAL A 334 -3.42 -2.30 6.29
C VAL A 334 -3.61 -2.73 4.84
N GLY A 335 -3.28 -3.98 4.51
CA GLY A 335 -3.47 -4.55 3.18
C GLY A 335 -4.94 -4.61 2.75
N LYS A 336 -5.86 -4.94 3.67
CA LYS A 336 -7.30 -4.94 3.38
C LYS A 336 -7.88 -3.54 3.17
N ASP A 337 -7.45 -2.54 3.95
CA ASP A 337 -7.88 -1.15 3.77
C ASP A 337 -7.39 -0.57 2.45
N ALA A 338 -6.14 -0.85 2.08
CA ALA A 338 -5.57 -0.45 0.78
C ALA A 338 -6.35 -1.05 -0.40
N VAL A 339 -6.75 -2.33 -0.29
CA VAL A 339 -7.53 -3.01 -1.34
C VAL A 339 -8.99 -2.58 -1.39
N ALA A 340 -9.62 -2.29 -0.24
CA ALA A 340 -10.94 -1.66 -0.22
C ALA A 340 -10.92 -0.30 -0.93
N GLY A 341 -9.87 0.50 -0.71
CA GLY A 341 -9.63 1.76 -1.42
C GLY A 341 -9.40 1.58 -2.93
N ALA A 342 -8.60 0.58 -3.34
CA ALA A 342 -8.34 0.28 -4.75
C ALA A 342 -9.60 -0.22 -5.46
N LEU A 343 -10.38 -1.12 -4.86
CA LEU A 343 -11.66 -1.61 -5.39
C LEU A 343 -12.73 -0.52 -5.49
N ALA A 344 -12.68 0.51 -4.62
CA ALA A 344 -13.54 1.68 -4.73
C ALA A 344 -13.22 2.52 -5.98
N LYS A 345 -11.94 2.64 -6.37
CA LYS A 345 -11.51 3.34 -7.59
C LYS A 345 -11.98 2.66 -8.88
N VAL A 346 -12.07 1.32 -8.89
CA VAL A 346 -12.62 0.53 -10.02
C VAL A 346 -14.07 0.90 -10.35
N LYS A 347 -14.85 1.36 -9.36
CA LYS A 347 -16.23 1.83 -9.60
C LYS A 347 -16.29 3.16 -10.33
N GLN A 348 -15.22 3.96 -10.32
CA GLN A 348 -15.25 5.37 -10.75
C GLN A 348 -14.41 5.65 -12.01
N SER A 349 -13.38 4.85 -12.28
CA SER A 349 -12.49 5.06 -13.44
C SER A 349 -12.07 3.71 -14.02
N GLY A 350 -12.31 3.53 -15.32
CA GLY A 350 -12.17 2.26 -16.03
C GLY A 350 -10.74 1.70 -16.10
N GLY A 351 -10.38 0.92 -15.08
CA GLY A 351 -9.32 -0.08 -15.13
C GLY A 351 -8.33 -0.03 -13.96
N ILE A 352 -7.68 -1.16 -13.68
CA ILE A 352 -6.63 -1.32 -12.65
C ILE A 352 -5.29 -1.58 -13.35
N SER A 353 -4.21 -0.91 -12.94
CA SER A 353 -2.88 -1.13 -13.51
C SER A 353 -2.33 -2.54 -13.24
N GLY A 354 -1.43 -3.04 -14.09
CA GLY A 354 -0.88 -4.39 -13.93
C GLY A 354 -0.17 -4.64 -12.59
N VAL A 355 0.45 -3.60 -12.02
CA VAL A 355 1.12 -3.65 -10.71
C VAL A 355 0.10 -3.78 -9.58
N GLU A 356 -0.98 -2.99 -9.61
CA GLU A 356 -2.08 -3.09 -8.63
C GLU A 356 -2.79 -4.45 -8.72
N GLN A 357 -2.97 -4.98 -9.93
CA GLN A 357 -3.54 -6.32 -10.11
C GLN A 357 -2.68 -7.40 -9.44
N GLU A 358 -1.36 -7.33 -9.59
CA GLU A 358 -0.44 -8.31 -8.99
C GLU A 358 -0.37 -8.17 -7.46
N GLN A 359 -0.39 -6.94 -6.93
CA GLN A 359 -0.49 -6.71 -5.49
C GLN A 359 -1.77 -7.29 -4.90
N ILE A 360 -2.91 -7.10 -5.57
CA ILE A 360 -4.20 -7.66 -5.14
C ILE A 360 -4.19 -9.20 -5.24
N ARG A 361 -3.57 -9.79 -6.28
CA ARG A 361 -3.38 -11.25 -6.34
C ARG A 361 -2.61 -11.74 -5.12
N ASN A 362 -1.46 -11.14 -4.83
CA ASN A 362 -0.63 -11.53 -3.70
C ASN A 362 -1.35 -11.39 -2.35
N LEU A 363 -2.20 -10.37 -2.17
CA LEU A 363 -2.98 -10.22 -0.95
C LEU A 363 -3.95 -11.40 -0.71
N TYR A 364 -4.64 -11.86 -1.75
CA TYR A 364 -5.63 -12.92 -1.62
C TYR A 364 -5.05 -14.33 -1.84
N LYS A 365 -3.79 -14.44 -2.27
CA LYS A 365 -3.15 -15.72 -2.55
C LYS A 365 -2.85 -16.47 -1.25
N LYS A 366 -3.30 -17.71 -1.17
CA LYS A 366 -2.98 -18.65 -0.09
C LYS A 366 -1.69 -19.41 -0.41
N ALA A 367 -1.13 -20.04 0.61
CA ALA A 367 0.08 -20.87 0.48
C ALA A 367 -0.07 -22.03 -0.53
N ASP A 368 -1.30 -22.53 -0.72
CA ASP A 368 -1.62 -23.59 -1.70
C ASP A 368 -1.78 -23.08 -3.14
N GLY A 369 -1.58 -21.78 -3.38
CA GLY A 369 -1.73 -21.14 -4.68
C GLY A 369 -3.16 -20.76 -5.07
N THR A 370 -4.17 -21.07 -4.23
CA THR A 370 -5.56 -20.64 -4.42
C THR A 370 -5.81 -19.25 -3.85
N TYR A 371 -6.96 -18.64 -4.16
CA TYR A 371 -7.32 -17.32 -3.63
C TYR A 371 -8.40 -17.41 -2.53
N SER A 372 -8.25 -16.61 -1.47
CA SER A 372 -9.22 -16.49 -0.37
C SER A 372 -10.47 -15.69 -0.76
N ALA A 373 -10.38 -14.82 -1.77
CA ALA A 373 -11.52 -14.06 -2.31
C ALA A 373 -12.49 -14.91 -3.16
N TYR A 374 -13.66 -14.33 -3.42
CA TYR A 374 -14.70 -14.86 -4.28
C TYR A 374 -14.80 -14.07 -5.59
N MET A 375 -15.50 -14.62 -6.57
CA MET A 375 -15.92 -13.88 -7.77
C MET A 375 -17.41 -14.07 -8.02
N CYS A 376 -17.99 -13.14 -8.76
CA CYS A 376 -19.39 -13.23 -9.16
C CYS A 376 -19.64 -14.47 -10.02
N GLY A 377 -20.66 -15.26 -9.68
CA GLY A 377 -21.06 -16.44 -10.47
C GLY A 377 -21.47 -16.09 -11.90
N GLN A 378 -22.08 -14.91 -12.09
CA GLN A 378 -22.64 -14.45 -13.36
C GLN A 378 -21.61 -13.71 -14.24
N CYS A 379 -21.06 -12.59 -13.77
CA CYS A 379 -20.15 -11.75 -14.58
C CYS A 379 -18.66 -12.00 -14.32
N LYS A 380 -18.34 -12.94 -13.42
CA LYS A 380 -16.96 -13.29 -13.01
C LYS A 380 -16.13 -12.13 -12.46
N PHE A 381 -16.78 -11.04 -12.07
CA PHE A 381 -16.13 -9.93 -11.39
C PHE A 381 -15.58 -10.39 -10.04
N GLY A 382 -14.29 -10.13 -9.81
CA GLY A 382 -13.56 -10.44 -8.59
C GLY A 382 -12.25 -9.63 -8.54
N PRO A 383 -11.57 -9.58 -7.38
CA PRO A 383 -11.93 -10.25 -6.13
C PRO A 383 -13.10 -9.58 -5.39
N ILE A 384 -13.96 -10.38 -4.76
CA ILE A 384 -15.04 -9.97 -3.87
C ILE A 384 -14.80 -10.64 -2.50
N ASP A 385 -14.73 -9.83 -1.45
CA ASP A 385 -14.61 -10.33 -0.08
C ASP A 385 -16.00 -10.45 0.56
N HIS A 386 -16.41 -11.69 0.84
CA HIS A 386 -17.61 -12.00 1.61
C HIS A 386 -17.19 -12.51 3.00
N GLY A 387 -16.47 -11.65 3.73
CA GLY A 387 -15.73 -12.05 4.93
C GLY A 387 -16.54 -12.36 6.18
N TRP A 388 -17.88 -12.32 6.16
CA TRP A 388 -18.63 -12.01 7.39
C TRP A 388 -19.82 -12.91 7.74
N CYS A 389 -20.29 -13.81 6.86
CA CYS A 389 -21.33 -14.81 7.17
C CYS A 389 -21.40 -15.90 6.06
N ASN A 390 -21.68 -17.16 6.42
CA ASN A 390 -22.01 -18.20 5.43
C ASN A 390 -23.37 -17.95 4.78
N ASP A 391 -24.31 -17.39 5.55
CA ASP A 391 -25.59 -16.91 5.07
C ASP A 391 -25.52 -15.40 4.77
N LEU A 392 -25.26 -15.09 3.51
CA LEU A 392 -25.15 -13.71 3.02
C LEU A 392 -26.51 -13.01 2.96
N SER A 393 -27.63 -13.73 3.11
CA SER A 393 -28.97 -13.14 3.14
C SER A 393 -29.29 -12.44 4.46
N CYS A 394 -28.65 -12.87 5.55
CA CYS A 394 -28.89 -12.38 6.91
C CYS A 394 -28.74 -10.84 7.02
N HIS A 395 -27.77 -10.27 6.31
CA HIS A 395 -27.49 -8.82 6.28
C HIS A 395 -27.71 -8.20 4.90
N HIS A 396 -28.21 -8.96 3.91
CA HIS A 396 -28.45 -8.41 2.58
C HIS A 396 -29.70 -7.53 2.61
N GLY A 397 -29.51 -6.23 2.38
CA GLY A 397 -30.58 -5.27 2.37
C GLY A 397 -30.83 -4.56 3.71
N GLU A 398 -30.01 -4.82 4.73
CA GLU A 398 -30.12 -4.17 6.04
C GLU A 398 -29.73 -2.69 5.95
N GLY A 399 -30.54 -1.80 6.54
CA GLY A 399 -30.27 -0.37 6.58
C GLY A 399 -29.28 -0.01 7.69
N LYS A 400 -28.18 0.66 7.35
CA LYS A 400 -27.27 1.30 8.29
C LYS A 400 -27.54 2.81 8.33
N GLY A 401 -28.36 3.25 9.28
CA GLY A 401 -28.65 4.69 9.50
C GLY A 401 -29.40 5.36 8.35
N GLN A 402 -29.21 6.68 8.17
CA GLN A 402 -29.95 7.49 7.18
C GLN A 402 -29.44 7.39 5.73
N THR A 403 -28.30 6.73 5.46
CA THR A 403 -27.61 6.90 4.16
C THR A 403 -27.09 5.62 3.48
N GLY A 404 -27.38 4.40 3.96
CA GLY A 404 -26.90 3.21 3.26
C GLY A 404 -27.59 1.89 3.57
N GLN A 405 -27.72 1.06 2.55
CA GLN A 405 -28.19 -0.33 2.63
C GLN A 405 -27.00 -1.27 2.40
N ILE A 406 -26.82 -2.28 3.26
CA ILE A 406 -25.80 -3.31 3.07
C ILE A 406 -26.17 -4.13 1.84
N SER A 407 -25.30 -4.16 0.82
CA SER A 407 -25.53 -4.95 -0.39
C SER A 407 -24.41 -5.97 -0.57
N ASN A 408 -24.72 -7.22 -0.23
CA ASN A 408 -23.87 -8.38 -0.53
C ASN A 408 -23.98 -8.84 -2.00
N ALA A 409 -24.62 -8.05 -2.88
CA ALA A 409 -24.69 -8.36 -4.30
C ALA A 409 -23.38 -7.98 -5.00
N CYS A 410 -23.13 -8.62 -6.14
CA CYS A 410 -22.02 -8.31 -7.01
C CYS A 410 -22.03 -6.80 -7.31
N PRO A 411 -20.93 -6.08 -7.04
CA PRO A 411 -20.92 -4.64 -7.20
C PRO A 411 -21.11 -4.22 -8.67
N LYS A 412 -20.71 -5.10 -9.62
CA LYS A 412 -20.79 -4.88 -11.07
C LYS A 412 -22.18 -5.16 -11.63
N CYS A 413 -22.70 -6.38 -11.47
CA CYS A 413 -23.95 -6.80 -12.12
C CYS A 413 -25.13 -7.03 -11.16
N LYS A 414 -24.96 -6.73 -9.87
CA LYS A 414 -25.97 -6.92 -8.81
C LYS A 414 -26.44 -8.36 -8.61
N TRP A 415 -25.75 -9.33 -9.19
CA TRP A 415 -25.98 -10.75 -8.93
C TRP A 415 -25.79 -11.07 -7.44
N PHE A 416 -26.73 -11.79 -6.85
CA PHE A 416 -26.68 -12.18 -5.45
C PHE A 416 -26.97 -13.68 -5.33
N ALA A 417 -26.18 -14.35 -4.50
CA ALA A 417 -26.47 -15.69 -4.00
C ALA A 417 -26.46 -15.65 -2.48
N ALA A 418 -27.51 -16.21 -1.87
CA ALA A 418 -27.75 -16.16 -0.43
C ALA A 418 -26.72 -16.93 0.38
N GLN A 419 -26.12 -17.99 -0.19
CA GLN A 419 -25.15 -18.83 0.50
C GLN A 419 -23.75 -18.58 -0.05
N LEU A 420 -22.78 -18.42 0.84
CA LEU A 420 -21.39 -18.17 0.49
C LEU A 420 -20.81 -19.27 -0.43
N GLY A 421 -21.20 -20.52 -0.21
CA GLY A 421 -20.80 -21.66 -1.05
C GLY A 421 -21.27 -21.58 -2.51
N CYS A 422 -22.26 -20.74 -2.82
CA CYS A 422 -22.71 -20.49 -4.18
C CYS A 422 -21.85 -19.45 -4.92
N TRP A 423 -20.97 -18.75 -4.23
CA TRP A 423 -20.00 -17.85 -4.83
C TRP A 423 -18.75 -18.65 -5.23
N PRO A 424 -18.38 -18.68 -6.53
CA PRO A 424 -17.14 -19.34 -6.94
C PRO A 424 -15.92 -18.62 -6.35
N ARG A 425 -14.85 -19.37 -6.07
CA ARG A 425 -13.56 -18.80 -5.68
C ARG A 425 -13.01 -17.95 -6.82
N TRP A 426 -12.35 -16.85 -6.48
CA TRP A 426 -11.69 -16.03 -7.48
C TRP A 426 -10.53 -16.80 -8.10
N ASP A 427 -10.37 -16.63 -9.41
CA ASP A 427 -9.37 -17.30 -10.24
C ASP A 427 -8.09 -16.46 -10.43
N GLY A 428 -8.06 -15.24 -9.88
CA GLY A 428 -6.92 -14.32 -10.02
C GLY A 428 -6.96 -13.44 -11.27
N GLU A 429 -8.02 -13.55 -12.09
CA GLU A 429 -8.18 -12.72 -13.29
C GLU A 429 -9.00 -11.46 -13.01
N PHE A 430 -8.50 -10.31 -13.49
CA PHE A 430 -9.22 -9.05 -13.51
C PHE A 430 -9.95 -8.90 -14.84
N ARG A 431 -11.27 -8.82 -14.80
CA ARG A 431 -12.11 -8.72 -16.00
C ARG A 431 -12.75 -7.34 -16.09
N GLU A 432 -12.10 -6.47 -16.86
CA GLU A 432 -12.68 -5.20 -17.33
C GLU A 432 -13.84 -5.48 -18.29
N GLY A 433 -14.79 -4.56 -18.42
CA GLY A 433 -16.12 -4.79 -18.98
C GLY A 433 -16.19 -5.63 -20.27
N GLY A 434 -16.80 -6.81 -20.18
CA GLY A 434 -17.41 -7.51 -21.31
C GLY A 434 -18.93 -7.38 -21.21
N GLY A 435 -19.54 -6.67 -22.15
CA GLY A 435 -20.97 -6.53 -22.27
C GLY A 435 -21.67 -7.89 -22.43
N SER A 436 -22.50 -8.22 -21.46
CA SER A 436 -23.86 -8.68 -21.75
C SER A 436 -24.82 -7.85 -20.91
N SER A 437 -24.89 -6.56 -21.24
CA SER A 437 -26.14 -5.82 -21.11
C SER A 437 -27.15 -6.41 -22.10
N SER A 438 -27.62 -7.62 -21.84
CA SER A 438 -29.04 -7.87 -22.07
C SER A 438 -29.68 -7.59 -20.73
N ALA A 439 -30.58 -6.61 -20.66
CA ALA A 439 -31.68 -6.72 -19.72
C ALA A 439 -32.13 -8.19 -19.72
N PRO A 440 -32.35 -8.82 -18.55
CA PRO A 440 -32.72 -10.22 -18.53
C PRO A 440 -33.85 -10.42 -19.54
N PRO A 441 -33.76 -11.42 -20.44
CA PRO A 441 -34.74 -11.61 -21.48
C PRO A 441 -36.14 -11.57 -20.83
N PRO A 442 -37.11 -10.89 -21.46
CA PRO A 442 -38.45 -10.77 -20.93
C PRO A 442 -38.91 -12.14 -20.40
N VAL A 443 -39.37 -12.24 -19.15
CA VAL A 443 -39.64 -13.54 -18.51
C VAL A 443 -40.61 -14.40 -19.34
N ASN A 444 -41.46 -13.76 -20.14
CA ASN A 444 -42.37 -14.37 -21.10
C ASN A 444 -41.69 -15.00 -22.34
N SER A 445 -40.45 -14.62 -22.68
CA SER A 445 -39.70 -15.20 -23.80
C SER A 445 -38.89 -16.45 -23.42
N LEU A 446 -38.88 -16.85 -22.14
CA LEU A 446 -38.10 -18.00 -21.68
C LEU A 446 -38.87 -19.34 -21.81
N SER A 447 -38.14 -20.39 -22.19
CA SER A 447 -38.62 -21.78 -22.14
C SER A 447 -38.69 -22.30 -20.71
N ILE A 448 -39.43 -23.38 -20.47
CA ILE A 448 -39.52 -24.02 -19.13
C ILE A 448 -38.13 -24.45 -18.63
N ALA A 449 -37.27 -24.97 -19.52
CA ALA A 449 -35.91 -25.36 -19.15
C ALA A 449 -35.07 -24.15 -18.69
N GLN A 450 -35.16 -23.03 -19.40
CA GLN A 450 -34.47 -21.79 -19.03
C GLN A 450 -35.02 -21.19 -17.74
N LEU A 451 -36.35 -21.20 -17.54
CA LEU A 451 -36.98 -20.74 -16.30
C LEU A 451 -36.51 -21.56 -15.08
N LYS A 452 -36.46 -22.90 -15.23
CA LYS A 452 -35.95 -23.78 -14.18
C LYS A 452 -34.46 -23.56 -13.93
N HIS A 453 -33.66 -23.39 -14.97
CA HIS A 453 -32.23 -23.09 -14.84
C HIS A 453 -32.02 -21.77 -14.09
N GLU A 454 -32.73 -20.71 -14.46
CA GLU A 454 -32.62 -19.40 -13.85
C GLU A 454 -33.05 -19.42 -12.38
N LEU A 455 -34.18 -20.05 -12.06
CA LEU A 455 -34.63 -20.22 -10.67
C LEU A 455 -33.66 -21.07 -9.85
N LYS A 456 -33.15 -22.17 -10.42
CA LYS A 456 -32.15 -23.04 -9.76
C LYS A 456 -30.86 -22.29 -9.47
N SER A 457 -30.36 -21.51 -10.43
CA SER A 457 -29.14 -20.71 -10.29
C SER A 457 -29.24 -19.64 -9.19
N ARG A 458 -30.46 -19.24 -8.85
CA ARG A 458 -30.79 -18.26 -7.81
C ARG A 458 -31.25 -18.89 -6.49
N GLY A 459 -31.23 -20.23 -6.39
CA GLY A 459 -31.61 -20.96 -5.17
C GLY A 459 -33.12 -21.06 -4.92
N TYR A 460 -33.96 -20.81 -5.93
CA TYR A 460 -35.41 -20.87 -5.80
C TYR A 460 -36.00 -22.21 -6.28
N PRO A 461 -37.18 -22.61 -5.76
CA PRO A 461 -37.85 -23.84 -6.19
C PRO A 461 -38.14 -23.85 -7.69
N THR A 462 -37.88 -25.00 -8.33
CA THR A 462 -38.07 -25.21 -9.78
C THR A 462 -39.31 -26.03 -10.13
N GLY A 463 -40.15 -26.32 -9.15
CA GLY A 463 -41.42 -27.04 -9.33
C GLY A 463 -42.55 -26.09 -9.77
N GLY A 464 -43.40 -26.57 -10.68
CA GLY A 464 -44.59 -25.86 -11.17
C GLY A 464 -44.74 -25.85 -12.68
N THR A 465 -45.88 -25.31 -13.14
CA THR A 465 -46.15 -25.01 -14.56
C THR A 465 -45.33 -23.81 -15.04
N LYS A 466 -45.27 -23.58 -16.35
CA LYS A 466 -44.53 -22.44 -16.93
C LYS A 466 -44.94 -21.11 -16.30
N ASP A 467 -46.23 -20.88 -16.11
CA ASP A 467 -46.76 -19.64 -15.54
C ASP A 467 -46.34 -19.43 -14.09
N VAL A 468 -46.29 -20.51 -13.29
CA VAL A 468 -45.81 -20.46 -11.90
C VAL A 468 -44.32 -20.10 -11.86
N LEU A 469 -43.52 -20.69 -12.74
CA LEU A 469 -42.08 -20.39 -12.83
C LEU A 469 -41.83 -18.95 -13.33
N MET A 470 -42.62 -18.49 -14.30
CA MET A 470 -42.58 -17.12 -14.80
C MET A 470 -42.96 -16.10 -13.73
N ALA A 471 -44.10 -16.29 -13.05
CA ALA A 471 -44.54 -15.38 -11.99
C ALA A 471 -43.49 -15.28 -10.87
N ARG A 472 -42.88 -16.41 -10.49
CA ARG A 472 -41.80 -16.46 -9.49
C ARG A 472 -40.57 -15.68 -9.95
N LEU A 473 -40.11 -15.89 -11.19
CA LEU A 473 -38.94 -15.18 -11.71
C LEU A 473 -39.21 -13.67 -11.89
N GLN A 474 -40.42 -13.30 -12.33
CA GLN A 474 -40.84 -11.90 -12.46
C GLN A 474 -40.91 -11.19 -11.10
N GLN A 475 -41.43 -11.86 -10.06
CA GLN A 475 -41.46 -11.33 -8.71
C GLN A 475 -40.04 -11.07 -8.18
N ILE A 476 -39.10 -11.99 -8.42
CA ILE A 476 -37.69 -11.84 -8.06
C ILE A 476 -37.08 -10.63 -8.78
N TYR A 477 -37.36 -10.47 -10.08
CA TYR A 477 -36.87 -9.30 -10.83
C TYR A 477 -37.45 -7.99 -10.30
N ASN A 478 -38.75 -7.94 -10.00
CA ASN A 478 -39.37 -6.75 -9.45
C ASN A 478 -38.80 -6.39 -8.06
N GLN A 479 -38.48 -7.38 -7.23
CA GLN A 479 -37.83 -7.15 -5.93
C GLN A 479 -36.37 -6.69 -6.08
N THR A 480 -35.65 -7.22 -7.08
CA THR A 480 -34.23 -6.93 -7.29
C THR A 480 -33.99 -5.60 -8.02
N TYR A 481 -34.90 -5.20 -8.92
CA TYR A 481 -34.72 -4.06 -9.81
C TYR A 481 -35.79 -2.96 -9.66
N GLY A 482 -36.88 -3.19 -8.93
CA GLY A 482 -38.01 -2.26 -8.82
C GLY A 482 -37.93 -1.22 -7.68
N ALA A 483 -36.87 -1.21 -6.87
CA ALA A 483 -36.75 -0.30 -5.72
C ALA A 483 -36.27 1.13 -6.06
N THR A 484 -35.99 1.46 -7.32
CA THR A 484 -35.51 2.80 -7.74
C THR A 484 -36.60 3.75 -8.23
N SER A 485 -37.89 3.44 -8.07
CA SER A 485 -38.96 4.29 -8.60
C SER A 485 -40.11 4.55 -7.63
N LYS A 486 -39.86 4.88 -6.35
CA LYS A 486 -40.88 5.54 -5.51
C LYS A 486 -40.26 6.57 -4.55
N GLN A 487 -40.77 7.80 -4.71
CA GLN A 487 -40.78 8.94 -3.79
C GLN A 487 -39.59 9.91 -3.78
N SER A 488 -39.60 10.79 -4.79
CA SER A 488 -39.81 12.22 -4.53
C SER A 488 -41.28 12.59 -4.84
N TYR A 489 -42.11 12.51 -3.80
CA TYR A 489 -43.16 13.46 -3.40
C TYR A 489 -43.49 13.16 -1.94
#